data_AF-A0AAU3R3R3-F1
#
_entry.id   AF-A0AAU3R3R3-F1
#
_cell.length_a   1.000
_cell.length_b   1.000
_cell.length_c   1.000
_cell.angle_alpha   90.00
_cell.angle_beta   90.00
_cell.angle_gamma   90.00
#
_symmetry.space_group_name_H-M   'P 1'
#
loop_
_entity.id
_entity.type
_entity.pdbx_description
1 polymer ?
#
loop_
_entity_poly.entity_id
_entity_poly.type
_entity_poly.pdbx_seq_one_letter_code
_entity_poly.pdbx_strand_id
1 'polypeptide(L)'
;MSLRLARPAHMAVAVAALAAGTLLPAQAVAAPDAPAVLGPGYTIPDSEGHAASSHIGAYGPPGPAVHGDTETYCADPERKGPADAGGYGDPQPVPSWTSSVTGKAVTKENLAQAAYVIGKYGQTRDNAQAAAVDAVVYEYLAGGTYALDGDRGKQRLAYPVVSPTARTLAQGYVAEAKKLAGPYTLQITPSVKNTTAGTKVTVAVKATTTAGTPVPKVAVTLAESGSGTASGKVTTNDNGTGAWEFAAEKPGTASVTATDEGLPAIGLQVLTPKNPAAQRMLLAGGTTSVKDSAAITVGEATGGVTIRKKDPEGTRLVGAAFQLLDSDGKQVAAGKTDEHGSLVFDELPAGTYWLRETSSGSPVHDLVPEQTITITAGRTAEANPLDPGRPVQEGPPVGEEDRQAHRQDPAGRHHRHPRRRDGQDR
;
A
#
# COMPACT_ATOMS: atom_id res chain seq x y z
N MET A 1 18.11 61.06 61.44
CA MET A 1 18.01 62.48 61.03
C MET A 1 16.69 62.62 60.28
N SER A 2 15.75 63.41 60.80
CA SER A 2 14.39 63.49 60.28
C SER A 2 14.01 64.94 60.04
N LEU A 3 13.44 65.27 58.88
CA LEU A 3 12.65 66.49 58.71
C LEU A 3 11.29 66.16 58.10
N ARG A 4 10.27 66.87 58.58
CA ARG A 4 8.85 66.79 58.22
C ARG A 4 8.43 68.10 57.51
N LEU A 5 7.14 68.16 57.16
CA LEU A 5 6.32 69.35 56.86
C LEU A 5 6.43 69.91 55.43
N ALA A 6 5.41 70.54 54.84
CA ALA A 6 3.94 70.45 55.02
C ALA A 6 3.23 71.15 53.84
N ARG A 7 1.94 70.84 53.62
CA ARG A 7 0.96 71.57 52.77
C ARG A 7 0.49 72.87 53.49
N PRO A 8 -0.07 73.93 52.84
CA PRO A 8 -1.43 73.89 52.26
C PRO A 8 -1.66 74.74 50.98
N ALA A 9 -2.93 74.89 50.60
CA ALA A 9 -3.44 75.25 49.27
C ALA A 9 -4.01 76.69 49.17
N HIS A 10 -4.31 77.13 47.95
CA HIS A 10 -5.37 78.11 47.66
C HIS A 10 -6.18 77.73 46.41
N MET A 11 -7.49 78.03 46.45
CA MET A 11 -8.43 77.90 45.34
C MET A 11 -8.49 79.19 44.51
N ALA A 12 -8.82 79.08 43.23
CA ALA A 12 -9.55 80.10 42.48
C ALA A 12 -10.41 79.41 41.40
N VAL A 13 -11.57 79.98 41.08
CA VAL A 13 -12.66 79.33 40.33
C VAL A 13 -13.08 80.18 39.12
N ALA A 14 -13.34 79.49 38.00
CA ALA A 14 -14.14 79.88 36.82
C ALA A 14 -13.80 81.17 36.04
N VAL A 15 -13.75 81.04 34.70
CA VAL A 15 -14.82 81.51 33.80
C VAL A 15 -14.94 80.49 32.65
N ALA A 16 -16.16 80.13 32.25
CA ALA A 16 -16.43 79.35 31.05
C ALA A 16 -16.78 80.27 29.87
N ALA A 17 -16.23 80.00 28.69
CA ALA A 17 -16.69 80.56 27.43
C ALA A 17 -16.78 79.44 26.39
N LEU A 18 -17.99 79.20 25.87
CA LEU A 18 -18.21 78.20 24.82
C LEU A 18 -17.62 78.67 23.49
N ALA A 19 -16.66 77.91 22.96
CA ALA A 19 -16.30 77.95 21.56
C ALA A 19 -16.65 76.59 20.93
N ALA A 20 -17.65 76.57 20.05
CA ALA A 20 -18.01 75.39 19.27
C ALA A 20 -16.96 75.14 18.17
N GLY A 21 -15.82 74.57 18.56
CA GLY A 21 -14.81 74.07 17.63
C GLY A 21 -15.25 72.73 17.05
N THR A 22 -15.30 72.63 15.73
CA THR A 22 -15.59 71.38 15.03
C THR A 22 -14.58 70.30 15.39
N LEU A 23 -15.07 69.17 15.91
CA LEU A 23 -14.28 67.95 16.03
C LEU A 23 -13.94 67.45 14.61
N LEU A 24 -12.77 67.83 14.12
CA LEU A 24 -12.09 67.03 13.11
C LEU A 24 -11.91 65.62 13.71
N PRO A 25 -12.31 64.54 13.00
CA PRO A 25 -12.01 63.21 13.50
C PRO A 25 -10.50 63.11 13.63
N ALA A 26 -10.04 62.69 14.82
CA ALA A 26 -8.64 62.31 14.99
C ALA A 26 -8.32 61.28 13.91
N GLN A 27 -7.34 61.59 13.05
CA GLN A 27 -6.91 60.62 12.05
C GLN A 27 -6.50 59.36 12.79
N ALA A 28 -7.18 58.26 12.50
CA ALA A 28 -6.77 56.96 12.97
C ALA A 28 -5.41 56.69 12.33
N VAL A 29 -4.33 57.00 13.06
CA VAL A 29 -3.01 56.47 12.77
C VAL A 29 -3.20 54.97 12.79
N ALA A 30 -3.05 54.35 11.61
CA ALA A 30 -3.19 52.91 11.48
C ALA A 30 -2.30 52.26 12.55
N ALA A 31 -2.84 51.25 13.24
CA ALA A 31 -2.02 50.47 14.16
C ALA A 31 -0.78 49.99 13.39
N PRO A 32 0.43 50.08 13.95
CA PRO A 32 1.60 49.49 13.30
C PRO A 32 1.28 48.01 13.10
N ASP A 33 1.31 47.55 11.84
CA ASP A 33 1.01 46.17 11.51
C ASP A 33 1.85 45.27 12.41
N ALA A 34 1.19 44.40 13.17
CA ALA A 34 1.89 43.33 13.88
C ALA A 34 2.78 42.64 12.83
N PRO A 35 4.04 42.28 13.15
CA PRO A 35 4.88 41.58 12.19
C PRO A 35 4.12 40.32 11.79
N ALA A 36 3.56 40.34 10.58
CA ALA A 36 2.78 39.24 10.07
C ALA A 36 3.78 38.11 9.91
N VAL A 37 3.86 37.24 10.92
CA VAL A 37 4.67 36.03 10.90
C VAL A 37 4.26 35.34 9.62
N LEU A 38 5.12 35.30 8.60
CA LEU A 38 4.74 34.68 7.34
C LEU A 38 4.77 33.15 7.51
N GLY A 39 4.21 32.43 6.54
CA GLY A 39 4.35 30.98 6.53
C GLY A 39 5.82 30.56 6.37
N PRO A 40 6.12 29.25 6.36
CA PRO A 40 7.48 28.76 6.23
C PRO A 40 8.16 29.32 4.97
N GLY A 41 9.35 29.89 5.14
CA GLY A 41 10.04 30.67 4.12
C GLY A 41 10.95 31.75 4.71
N TYR A 42 11.23 32.78 3.92
CA TYR A 42 12.11 33.89 4.31
C TYR A 42 11.58 35.24 3.83
N THR A 43 11.56 36.24 4.72
CA THR A 43 11.33 37.64 4.35
C THR A 43 12.57 38.22 3.66
N ILE A 44 12.42 38.80 2.47
CA ILE A 44 13.49 39.53 1.76
C ILE A 44 13.17 41.03 1.66
N PRO A 45 14.14 41.94 1.89
CA PRO A 45 13.85 43.36 2.15
C PRO A 45 13.82 44.27 0.92
N ASP A 46 14.09 43.78 -0.30
CA ASP A 46 14.29 44.61 -1.50
C ASP A 46 13.03 44.83 -2.37
N SER A 47 11.86 44.52 -1.83
CA SER A 47 10.60 44.71 -2.53
C SER A 47 10.30 46.19 -2.77
N GLU A 48 10.23 46.57 -4.04
CA GLU A 48 9.93 47.95 -4.48
C GLU A 48 8.43 48.28 -4.30
N GLY A 49 7.90 48.13 -3.08
CA GLY A 49 6.47 48.28 -2.74
C GLY A 49 5.60 47.04 -3.00
N HIS A 50 6.15 45.97 -3.56
CA HIS A 50 5.44 44.74 -3.89
C HIS A 50 5.53 43.72 -2.75
N ALA A 51 4.62 43.80 -1.76
CA ALA A 51 4.67 43.04 -0.49
C ALA A 51 4.81 41.50 -0.61
N ALA A 52 4.49 40.90 -1.76
CA ALA A 52 4.67 39.48 -2.01
C ALA A 52 6.09 39.11 -2.45
N SER A 53 6.77 40.00 -3.18
CA SER A 53 8.19 39.82 -3.49
C SER A 53 9.04 39.88 -2.22
N SER A 54 8.53 40.48 -1.13
CA SER A 54 9.16 40.50 0.20
C SER A 54 9.18 39.14 0.91
N HIS A 55 8.65 38.07 0.33
CA HIS A 55 8.69 36.72 0.89
C HIS A 55 9.12 35.71 -0.17
N ILE A 56 9.77 34.65 0.25
CA ILE A 56 10.03 33.45 -0.57
C ILE A 56 9.69 32.21 0.26
N GLY A 57 8.59 31.55 -0.09
CA GLY A 57 8.05 30.41 0.64
C GLY A 57 6.53 30.37 0.65
N ALA A 58 5.97 29.60 1.58
CA ALA A 58 4.54 29.41 1.70
C ALA A 58 3.87 30.48 2.58
N TYR A 59 2.55 30.57 2.45
CA TYR A 59 1.62 31.21 3.36
C TYR A 59 0.69 30.14 3.92
N GLY A 60 0.78 29.90 5.22
CA GLY A 60 0.11 28.85 5.97
C GLY A 60 0.59 28.83 7.42
N PRO A 61 0.03 27.96 8.30
CA PRO A 61 0.25 28.05 9.74
C PRO A 61 1.74 27.94 10.16
N PRO A 62 2.25 28.81 11.05
CA PRO A 62 1.54 29.77 11.91
C PRO A 62 1.29 31.15 11.27
N GLY A 63 1.62 31.34 9.99
CA GLY A 63 1.44 32.61 9.30
C GLY A 63 0.05 32.82 8.70
N PRO A 64 -0.12 33.72 7.71
CA PRO A 64 -1.44 34.06 7.17
C PRO A 64 -2.08 32.81 6.55
N ALA A 65 -3.05 32.24 7.27
CA ALA A 65 -3.82 31.11 6.79
C ALA A 65 -4.72 31.58 5.63
N VAL A 66 -4.32 31.24 4.40
CA VAL A 66 -5.04 31.64 3.18
C VAL A 66 -6.23 30.70 2.92
N HIS A 67 -6.08 29.40 3.22
CA HIS A 67 -7.11 28.39 3.04
C HIS A 67 -6.95 27.21 4.01
N GLY A 68 -7.69 27.25 5.12
CA GLY A 68 -7.60 26.25 6.19
C GLY A 68 -6.17 26.09 6.72
N ASP A 69 -5.79 24.85 7.04
CA ASP A 69 -4.43 24.50 7.50
C ASP A 69 -3.48 24.10 6.35
N THR A 70 -3.85 24.39 5.09
CA THR A 70 -3.06 24.03 3.90
C THR A 70 -2.01 25.11 3.64
N GLU A 71 -0.78 24.71 3.28
CA GLU A 71 0.21 25.66 2.78
C GLU A 71 -0.25 26.20 1.41
N THR A 72 -0.01 27.47 1.15
CA THR A 72 -0.34 28.09 -0.14
C THR A 72 0.84 28.88 -0.69
N TYR A 73 1.01 28.84 -2.01
CA TYR A 73 2.15 29.50 -2.67
C TYR A 73 1.67 30.61 -3.58
N CYS A 74 2.39 31.73 -3.53
CA CYS A 74 2.22 32.83 -4.47
C CYS A 74 2.54 32.38 -5.90
N ALA A 75 1.85 32.93 -6.90
CA ALA A 75 1.93 32.49 -8.30
C ALA A 75 2.11 33.61 -9.34
N ASP A 76 2.07 34.87 -8.89
CA ASP A 76 2.07 36.08 -9.72
C ASP A 76 3.08 37.11 -9.16
N PRO A 77 4.40 36.87 -9.24
CA PRO A 77 5.42 37.48 -8.37
C PRO A 77 5.41 39.01 -8.28
N GLU A 78 4.94 39.70 -9.32
CA GLU A 78 4.89 41.16 -9.42
C GLU A 78 3.61 41.77 -8.81
N ARG A 79 2.62 40.98 -8.39
CA ARG A 79 1.42 41.50 -7.72
C ARG A 79 1.54 41.48 -6.20
N LYS A 80 0.60 42.15 -5.53
CA LYS A 80 0.61 42.33 -4.08
C LYS A 80 0.35 41.04 -3.31
N GLY A 81 0.80 41.00 -2.05
CA GLY A 81 0.70 39.83 -1.18
C GLY A 81 -0.75 39.47 -0.81
N PRO A 82 -0.96 38.30 -0.19
CA PRO A 82 -2.30 37.82 0.18
C PRO A 82 -3.04 38.73 1.16
N ALA A 83 -2.33 39.60 1.91
CA ALA A 83 -2.93 40.63 2.76
C ALA A 83 -3.79 41.63 1.95
N ASP A 84 -3.39 41.98 0.72
CA ASP A 84 -4.14 42.88 -0.16
C ASP A 84 -5.31 42.20 -0.87
N ALA A 85 -5.49 40.88 -0.74
CA ALA A 85 -6.44 40.11 -1.56
C ALA A 85 -7.92 40.42 -1.29
N GLY A 86 -8.26 41.04 -0.17
CA GLY A 86 -9.65 41.21 0.27
C GLY A 86 -10.33 39.87 0.59
N GLY A 87 -9.56 38.81 0.80
CA GLY A 87 -9.99 37.42 0.87
C GLY A 87 -9.99 36.70 -0.48
N TYR A 88 -10.10 35.38 -0.44
CA TYR A 88 -10.06 34.51 -1.62
C TYR A 88 -11.44 33.85 -1.86
N GLY A 89 -11.65 33.36 -3.09
CA GLY A 89 -12.72 32.42 -3.42
C GLY A 89 -12.29 30.96 -3.22
N ASP A 90 -13.21 30.03 -3.42
CA ASP A 90 -12.97 28.58 -3.25
C ASP A 90 -11.91 28.05 -4.24
N PRO A 91 -11.18 26.97 -3.90
CA PRO A 91 -10.20 26.35 -4.80
C PRO A 91 -10.81 25.93 -6.14
N GLN A 92 -10.17 26.31 -7.25
CA GLN A 92 -10.58 25.93 -8.61
C GLN A 92 -9.45 25.20 -9.34
N PRO A 93 -9.75 24.21 -10.20
CA PRO A 93 -8.74 23.60 -11.06
C PRO A 93 -8.20 24.59 -12.09
N VAL A 94 -6.93 24.45 -12.47
CA VAL A 94 -6.26 25.30 -13.48
C VAL A 94 -6.18 24.57 -14.84
N PRO A 95 -7.11 24.80 -15.79
CA PRO A 95 -7.05 24.19 -17.12
C PRO A 95 -6.04 24.86 -18.06
N SER A 96 -5.68 26.11 -17.77
CA SER A 96 -4.71 26.93 -18.50
C SER A 96 -4.21 28.06 -17.61
N TRP A 97 -3.06 28.65 -17.94
CA TRP A 97 -2.48 29.75 -17.18
C TRP A 97 -1.78 30.74 -18.12
N THR A 98 -1.99 32.02 -17.87
CA THR A 98 -1.20 33.10 -18.45
C THR A 98 -0.25 33.63 -17.38
N SER A 99 1.04 33.67 -17.69
CA SER A 99 2.09 34.26 -16.87
C SER A 99 1.82 35.76 -16.72
N SER A 100 1.71 36.23 -15.48
CA SER A 100 1.53 37.66 -15.17
C SER A 100 2.76 38.51 -15.51
N VAL A 101 3.95 37.90 -15.53
CA VAL A 101 5.23 38.54 -15.85
C VAL A 101 5.45 38.67 -17.37
N THR A 102 5.17 37.60 -18.12
CA THR A 102 5.49 37.55 -19.57
C THR A 102 4.28 37.80 -20.47
N GLY A 103 3.06 37.78 -19.94
CA GLY A 103 1.81 37.85 -20.71
C GLY A 103 1.54 36.61 -21.58
N LYS A 104 2.40 35.59 -21.54
CA LYS A 104 2.30 34.39 -22.39
C LYS A 104 1.55 33.25 -21.70
N ALA A 105 0.92 32.41 -22.51
CA ALA A 105 0.34 31.16 -22.03
C ALA A 105 1.45 30.19 -21.60
N VAL A 106 1.28 29.57 -20.43
CA VAL A 106 2.16 28.53 -19.90
C VAL A 106 1.77 27.18 -20.50
N THR A 107 2.76 26.37 -20.85
CA THR A 107 2.53 25.05 -21.45
C THR A 107 1.85 24.08 -20.47
N LYS A 108 1.09 23.10 -20.99
CA LYS A 108 0.52 22.03 -20.16
C LYS A 108 1.58 21.22 -19.40
N GLU A 109 2.77 21.07 -19.98
CA GLU A 109 3.91 20.43 -19.34
C GLU A 109 4.37 21.19 -18.09
N ASN A 110 4.69 22.48 -18.21
CA ASN A 110 5.00 23.34 -17.05
C ASN A 110 3.88 23.34 -15.99
N LEU A 111 2.60 23.30 -16.38
CA LEU A 111 1.48 23.21 -15.43
C LEU A 111 1.48 21.88 -14.66
N ALA A 112 1.74 20.76 -15.33
CA ALA A 112 1.89 19.46 -14.69
C ALA A 112 3.14 19.39 -13.80
N GLN A 113 4.25 20.01 -14.20
CA GLN A 113 5.49 20.08 -13.44
C GLN A 113 5.35 20.98 -12.19
N ALA A 114 4.63 22.10 -12.29
CA ALA A 114 4.27 22.92 -11.13
C ALA A 114 3.34 22.16 -10.17
N ALA A 115 2.33 21.46 -10.70
CA ALA A 115 1.43 20.61 -9.90
C ALA A 115 2.18 19.49 -9.18
N TYR A 116 3.13 18.84 -9.86
CA TYR A 116 3.99 17.82 -9.26
C TYR A 116 4.76 18.37 -8.05
N VAL A 117 5.43 19.51 -8.22
CA VAL A 117 6.30 20.07 -7.17
C VAL A 117 5.49 20.58 -5.99
N ILE A 118 4.40 21.32 -6.23
CA ILE A 118 3.57 21.86 -5.15
C ILE A 118 2.79 20.75 -4.42
N GLY A 119 2.39 19.70 -5.15
CA GLY A 119 1.71 18.53 -4.59
C GLY A 119 2.63 17.65 -3.75
N LYS A 120 3.86 17.42 -4.23
CA LYS A 120 4.85 16.55 -3.55
C LYS A 120 5.60 17.22 -2.40
N TYR A 121 5.96 18.49 -2.54
CA TYR A 121 6.85 19.19 -1.61
C TYR A 121 6.23 20.42 -0.95
N GLY A 122 5.10 20.92 -1.46
CA GLY A 122 4.54 22.20 -0.99
C GLY A 122 3.99 22.16 0.44
N GLN A 123 3.41 21.04 0.88
CA GLN A 123 2.89 20.91 2.24
C GLN A 123 4.05 20.64 3.21
N THR A 124 4.76 21.69 3.59
CA THR A 124 5.98 21.63 4.41
C THR A 124 5.98 22.67 5.52
N ARG A 125 6.83 22.47 6.53
CA ARG A 125 7.18 23.47 7.55
C ARG A 125 8.68 23.79 7.59
N ASP A 126 9.44 23.26 6.64
CA ASP A 126 10.84 23.63 6.43
C ASP A 126 10.94 24.86 5.51
N ASN A 127 11.64 25.90 5.97
CA ASN A 127 11.73 27.17 5.26
C ASN A 127 12.51 27.05 3.93
N ALA A 128 13.52 26.18 3.85
CA ALA A 128 14.33 26.02 2.65
C ALA A 128 13.57 25.25 1.56
N GLN A 129 12.82 24.22 1.94
CA GLN A 129 11.91 23.50 1.06
C GLN A 129 10.76 24.40 0.58
N ALA A 130 10.14 25.19 1.46
CA ALA A 130 9.10 26.14 1.06
C ALA A 130 9.65 27.18 0.07
N ALA A 131 10.80 27.79 0.36
CA ALA A 131 11.46 28.73 -0.54
C ALA A 131 11.82 28.10 -1.90
N ALA A 132 12.23 26.82 -1.90
CA ALA A 132 12.48 26.07 -3.12
C ALA A 132 11.20 25.81 -3.93
N VAL A 133 10.07 25.48 -3.29
CA VAL A 133 8.78 25.29 -3.97
C VAL A 133 8.29 26.59 -4.61
N ASP A 134 8.35 27.72 -3.90
CA ASP A 134 8.01 29.06 -4.45
C ASP A 134 8.85 29.38 -5.71
N ALA A 135 10.17 29.20 -5.62
CA ALA A 135 11.07 29.46 -6.74
C ALA A 135 10.76 28.56 -7.97
N VAL A 136 10.36 27.31 -7.75
CA VAL A 136 10.01 26.38 -8.84
C VAL A 136 8.59 26.61 -9.40
N VAL A 137 7.66 27.08 -8.56
CA VAL A 137 6.36 27.59 -9.04
C VAL A 137 6.59 28.77 -10.00
N TYR A 138 7.48 29.71 -9.67
CA TYR A 138 7.81 30.81 -10.57
C TYR A 138 8.61 30.40 -11.81
N GLU A 139 9.54 29.45 -11.72
CA GLU A 139 10.21 28.85 -12.89
C GLU A 139 9.18 28.39 -13.94
N TYR A 140 8.15 27.66 -13.51
CA TYR A 140 7.17 27.09 -14.42
C TYR A 140 6.05 28.04 -14.85
N LEU A 141 5.54 28.88 -13.93
CA LEU A 141 4.33 29.69 -14.15
C LEU A 141 4.59 31.15 -14.50
N ALA A 142 5.74 31.70 -14.12
CA ALA A 142 6.14 33.07 -14.42
C ALA A 142 7.21 33.09 -15.53
N GLY A 143 8.32 32.40 -15.31
CA GLY A 143 9.50 32.36 -16.17
C GLY A 143 10.23 33.71 -16.28
N GLY A 144 11.01 33.88 -17.33
CA GLY A 144 11.73 35.15 -17.60
C GLY A 144 12.70 35.51 -16.47
N THR A 145 12.60 36.72 -15.92
CA THR A 145 13.47 37.16 -14.81
C THR A 145 13.24 36.37 -13.52
N TYR A 146 12.07 35.76 -13.32
CA TYR A 146 11.76 34.92 -12.15
C TYR A 146 12.06 33.43 -12.34
N ALA A 147 12.61 33.02 -13.49
CA ALA A 147 13.21 31.70 -13.65
C ALA A 147 14.38 31.51 -12.65
N LEU A 148 14.72 30.27 -12.29
CA LEU A 148 15.81 29.97 -11.34
C LEU A 148 17.15 30.60 -11.75
N ASP A 149 17.37 30.78 -13.06
CA ASP A 149 18.53 31.46 -13.64
C ASP A 149 18.25 32.84 -14.24
N GLY A 150 17.02 33.36 -14.09
CA GLY A 150 16.70 34.76 -14.35
C GLY A 150 17.24 35.68 -13.26
N ASP A 151 17.32 36.99 -13.54
CA ASP A 151 17.98 37.95 -12.65
C ASP A 151 17.28 38.04 -11.29
N ARG A 152 15.94 38.21 -11.26
CA ARG A 152 15.16 38.21 -10.01
C ARG A 152 15.17 36.85 -9.32
N GLY A 153 15.12 35.73 -10.05
CA GLY A 153 15.18 34.39 -9.44
C GLY A 153 16.52 34.10 -8.76
N LYS A 154 17.64 34.45 -9.41
CA LYS A 154 18.99 34.43 -8.81
C LYS A 154 19.07 35.34 -7.59
N GLN A 155 18.58 36.58 -7.69
CA GLN A 155 18.62 37.55 -6.61
C GLN A 155 17.84 37.04 -5.38
N ARG A 156 16.58 36.61 -5.56
CA ARG A 156 15.72 36.06 -4.49
C ARG A 156 16.36 34.88 -3.77
N LEU A 157 16.95 33.94 -4.51
CA LEU A 157 17.63 32.77 -3.95
C LEU A 157 19.04 33.03 -3.39
N ALA A 158 19.59 34.23 -3.60
CA ALA A 158 20.92 34.64 -3.10
C ALA A 158 20.84 35.65 -1.92
N TYR A 159 19.64 35.97 -1.43
CA TYR A 159 19.51 36.84 -0.25
C TYR A 159 20.20 36.23 0.97
N PRO A 160 20.97 37.00 1.76
CA PRO A 160 21.76 36.46 2.89
C PRO A 160 20.95 35.73 3.97
N VAL A 161 19.64 35.98 4.04
CA VAL A 161 18.71 35.31 4.96
C VAL A 161 18.14 34.00 4.44
N VAL A 162 18.16 33.78 3.11
CA VAL A 162 17.65 32.58 2.46
C VAL A 162 18.69 31.46 2.57
N SER A 163 18.27 30.25 2.94
CA SER A 163 19.21 29.12 3.00
C SER A 163 19.82 28.84 1.62
N PRO A 164 21.16 28.71 1.51
CA PRO A 164 21.82 28.28 0.27
C PRO A 164 21.30 26.94 -0.27
N THR A 165 20.72 26.09 0.60
CA THR A 165 20.13 24.80 0.18
C THR A 165 18.86 24.98 -0.66
N ALA A 166 18.13 26.09 -0.53
CA ALA A 166 16.86 26.30 -1.25
C ALA A 166 17.06 26.27 -2.77
N ARG A 167 18.17 26.84 -3.27
CA ARG A 167 18.52 26.80 -4.71
C ARG A 167 18.82 25.38 -5.19
N THR A 168 19.55 24.60 -4.40
CA THR A 168 19.87 23.19 -4.72
C THR A 168 18.62 22.32 -4.71
N LEU A 169 17.73 22.51 -3.73
CA LEU A 169 16.43 21.85 -3.66
C LEU A 169 15.57 22.20 -4.88
N ALA A 170 15.47 23.49 -5.24
CA ALA A 170 14.71 23.94 -6.40
C ALA A 170 15.20 23.29 -7.71
N GLN A 171 16.52 23.23 -7.92
CA GLN A 171 17.12 22.55 -9.08
C GLN A 171 16.81 21.04 -9.08
N GLY A 172 16.86 20.39 -7.92
CA GLY A 172 16.46 18.99 -7.75
C GLY A 172 14.99 18.75 -8.09
N TYR A 173 14.08 19.60 -7.59
CA TYR A 173 12.65 19.50 -7.85
C TYR A 173 12.32 19.73 -9.34
N VAL A 174 13.02 20.65 -10.02
CA VAL A 174 12.89 20.85 -11.47
C VAL A 174 13.35 19.61 -12.25
N ALA A 175 14.51 19.06 -11.90
CA ALA A 175 15.03 17.86 -12.55
C ALA A 175 14.12 16.64 -12.33
N GLU A 176 13.58 16.49 -11.12
CA GLU A 176 12.66 15.40 -10.80
C GLU A 176 11.30 15.57 -11.49
N ALA A 177 10.70 16.76 -11.47
CA ALA A 177 9.43 17.04 -12.14
C ALA A 177 9.52 16.85 -13.66
N LYS A 178 10.61 17.27 -14.30
CA LYS A 178 10.84 17.02 -15.74
C LYS A 178 10.88 15.53 -16.10
N LYS A 179 11.25 14.66 -15.14
CA LYS A 179 11.30 13.21 -15.34
C LYS A 179 9.99 12.50 -14.93
N LEU A 180 9.36 12.95 -13.84
CA LEU A 180 8.32 12.21 -13.11
C LEU A 180 6.97 12.93 -13.01
N ALA A 181 6.80 14.15 -13.53
CA ALA A 181 5.47 14.75 -13.60
C ALA A 181 4.55 13.88 -14.46
N GLY A 182 3.35 13.61 -13.92
CA GLY A 182 2.36 12.76 -14.57
C GLY A 182 1.74 13.39 -15.85
N PRO A 183 0.76 12.70 -16.47
CA PRO A 183 -0.05 11.63 -15.89
C PRO A 183 0.69 10.31 -15.66
N TYR A 184 0.14 9.49 -14.75
CA TYR A 184 0.71 8.19 -14.39
C TYR A 184 -0.16 7.04 -14.86
N THR A 185 0.46 5.87 -14.98
CA THR A 185 -0.18 4.59 -15.25
C THR A 185 0.35 3.56 -14.27
N LEU A 186 -0.55 2.71 -13.78
CA LEU A 186 -0.23 1.48 -13.09
C LEU A 186 -0.60 0.32 -14.01
N GLN A 187 0.24 -0.71 -14.05
CA GLN A 187 -0.03 -1.95 -14.76
C GLN A 187 0.15 -3.11 -13.80
N ILE A 188 -0.83 -4.00 -13.69
CA ILE A 188 -0.71 -5.28 -12.99
C ILE A 188 -0.53 -6.43 -14.01
N THR A 189 0.29 -7.42 -13.68
CA THR A 189 0.56 -8.57 -14.55
C THR A 189 0.76 -9.83 -13.71
N PRO A 190 -0.22 -10.74 -13.68
CA PRO A 190 -0.06 -12.08 -13.12
C PRO A 190 1.04 -12.88 -13.82
N SER A 191 1.77 -13.68 -13.05
CA SER A 191 2.74 -14.67 -13.57
C SER A 191 2.08 -15.78 -14.39
N VAL A 192 0.81 -16.11 -14.09
CA VAL A 192 0.01 -17.13 -14.80
C VAL A 192 -1.41 -16.63 -15.05
N LYS A 193 -2.05 -17.12 -16.12
CA LYS A 193 -3.48 -16.86 -16.41
C LYS A 193 -4.43 -17.84 -15.71
N ASN A 194 -3.93 -19.04 -15.44
CA ASN A 194 -4.67 -20.12 -14.79
C ASN A 194 -3.84 -20.64 -13.60
N THR A 195 -4.50 -20.98 -12.50
CA THR A 195 -3.90 -21.60 -11.31
C THR A 195 -4.91 -22.58 -10.68
N THR A 196 -4.54 -23.26 -9.61
CA THR A 196 -5.42 -24.08 -8.76
C THR A 196 -5.60 -23.44 -7.39
N ALA A 197 -6.73 -23.69 -6.73
CA ALA A 197 -6.97 -23.17 -5.39
C ALA A 197 -5.88 -23.63 -4.39
N GLY A 198 -5.39 -22.72 -3.56
CA GLY A 198 -4.27 -22.92 -2.64
C GLY A 198 -2.88 -22.72 -3.25
N THR A 199 -2.74 -22.69 -4.58
CA THR A 199 -1.44 -22.48 -5.25
C THR A 199 -1.06 -21.01 -5.22
N LYS A 200 0.19 -20.72 -4.84
CA LYS A 200 0.75 -19.36 -4.84
C LYS A 200 0.89 -18.81 -6.26
N VAL A 201 0.48 -17.57 -6.45
CA VAL A 201 0.64 -16.79 -7.67
C VAL A 201 1.31 -15.47 -7.34
N THR A 202 2.34 -15.12 -8.11
CA THR A 202 2.93 -13.77 -8.08
C THR A 202 2.19 -12.86 -9.05
N VAL A 203 1.84 -11.65 -8.62
CA VAL A 203 1.46 -10.53 -9.50
C VAL A 203 2.55 -9.48 -9.47
N ALA A 204 3.05 -9.13 -10.66
CA ALA A 204 3.93 -7.98 -10.83
C ALA A 204 3.10 -6.70 -10.95
N VAL A 205 3.61 -5.59 -10.39
CA VAL A 205 3.09 -4.25 -10.60
C VAL A 205 4.16 -3.36 -11.21
N LYS A 206 3.75 -2.47 -12.12
CA LYS A 206 4.62 -1.48 -12.76
C LYS A 206 3.96 -0.11 -12.77
N ALA A 207 4.55 0.85 -12.07
CA ALA A 207 4.16 2.26 -12.09
C ALA A 207 5.06 3.04 -13.06
N THR A 208 4.44 3.79 -13.96
CA THR A 208 5.09 4.59 -15.01
C THR A 208 4.39 5.93 -15.17
N THR A 209 5.07 6.93 -15.73
CA THR A 209 4.36 8.06 -16.38
C THR A 209 3.77 7.59 -17.71
N THR A 210 2.81 8.31 -18.27
CA THR A 210 2.27 7.99 -19.63
C THR A 210 3.32 8.10 -20.74
N ALA A 211 4.44 8.80 -20.49
CA ALA A 211 5.62 8.80 -21.36
C ALA A 211 6.52 7.55 -21.20
N GLY A 212 6.14 6.61 -20.34
CA GLY A 212 6.85 5.34 -20.10
C GLY A 212 7.97 5.42 -19.06
N THR A 213 8.22 6.57 -18.44
CA THR A 213 9.27 6.72 -17.42
C THR A 213 8.89 5.96 -16.15
N PRO A 214 9.75 5.09 -15.59
CA PRO A 214 9.45 4.39 -14.36
C PRO A 214 9.33 5.33 -13.15
N VAL A 215 8.32 5.08 -12.30
CA VAL A 215 8.06 5.89 -11.10
C VAL A 215 8.41 5.09 -9.84
N PRO A 216 9.48 5.46 -9.12
CA PRO A 216 9.91 4.74 -7.92
C PRO A 216 9.14 5.18 -6.68
N LYS A 217 9.18 4.33 -5.63
CA LYS A 217 8.62 4.59 -4.29
C LYS A 217 7.10 4.84 -4.26
N VAL A 218 6.37 4.32 -5.26
CA VAL A 218 4.89 4.32 -5.34
C VAL A 218 4.35 3.24 -4.41
N ALA A 219 3.36 3.55 -3.58
CA ALA A 219 2.91 2.71 -2.47
C ALA A 219 1.62 1.96 -2.84
N VAL A 220 1.76 1.00 -3.74
CA VAL A 220 0.65 0.24 -4.32
C VAL A 220 0.03 -0.69 -3.28
N THR A 221 -1.27 -0.55 -3.05
CA THR A 221 -2.10 -1.52 -2.32
C THR A 221 -2.72 -2.49 -3.31
N LEU A 222 -2.68 -3.79 -2.99
CA LEU A 222 -3.29 -4.85 -3.79
C LEU A 222 -4.40 -5.55 -2.99
N ALA A 223 -5.51 -5.84 -3.66
CA ALA A 223 -6.63 -6.58 -3.10
C ALA A 223 -7.21 -7.58 -4.10
N GLU A 224 -7.35 -8.82 -3.67
CA GLU A 224 -8.08 -9.89 -4.36
C GLU A 224 -9.58 -9.78 -4.09
N SER A 225 -10.38 -10.21 -5.06
CA SER A 225 -11.82 -10.44 -4.93
C SER A 225 -12.26 -11.64 -5.76
N GLY A 226 -13.39 -12.25 -5.40
CA GLY A 226 -13.94 -13.44 -6.07
C GLY A 226 -13.47 -14.74 -5.42
N SER A 227 -12.39 -15.32 -5.93
CA SER A 227 -11.80 -16.58 -5.43
C SER A 227 -11.12 -16.50 -4.06
N GLY A 228 -10.99 -15.31 -3.48
CA GLY A 228 -10.38 -15.08 -2.17
C GLY A 228 -10.52 -13.63 -1.72
N THR A 229 -9.84 -13.29 -0.64
CA THR A 229 -9.83 -11.96 0.00
C THR A 229 -8.43 -11.48 0.36
N ALA A 230 -7.39 -12.07 -0.24
CA ALA A 230 -6.01 -11.71 0.04
C ALA A 230 -5.75 -10.23 -0.25
N SER A 231 -4.94 -9.57 0.57
CA SER A 231 -4.51 -8.19 0.35
C SER A 231 -3.06 -7.97 0.77
N GLY A 232 -2.44 -6.95 0.21
CA GLY A 232 -1.03 -6.65 0.44
C GLY A 232 -0.64 -5.24 0.03
N LYS A 233 0.60 -4.87 0.32
CA LYS A 233 1.20 -3.60 -0.11
C LYS A 233 2.58 -3.82 -0.67
N VAL A 234 2.90 -3.08 -1.73
CA VAL A 234 4.16 -3.15 -2.46
C VAL A 234 4.64 -1.73 -2.71
N THR A 235 5.91 -1.46 -2.45
CA THR A 235 6.55 -0.19 -2.83
C THR A 235 7.38 -0.41 -4.10
N THR A 236 7.23 0.44 -5.11
CA THR A 236 8.02 0.29 -6.35
C THR A 236 9.50 0.62 -6.16
N ASN A 237 10.36 -0.17 -6.79
CA ASN A 237 11.81 0.06 -6.86
C ASN A 237 12.18 1.15 -7.89
N ASP A 238 13.48 1.39 -8.09
CA ASP A 238 14.00 2.39 -9.05
C ASP A 238 13.59 2.14 -10.51
N ASN A 239 13.23 0.90 -10.86
CA ASN A 239 12.67 0.51 -12.16
C ASN A 239 11.14 0.65 -12.22
N GLY A 240 10.51 1.30 -11.23
CA GLY A 240 9.06 1.46 -11.13
C GLY A 240 8.31 0.15 -10.94
N THR A 241 8.97 -0.92 -10.50
CA THR A 241 8.40 -2.27 -10.40
C THR A 241 8.29 -2.76 -8.97
N GLY A 242 7.37 -3.67 -8.72
CA GLY A 242 7.29 -4.47 -7.52
C GLY A 242 6.50 -5.75 -7.76
N ALA A 243 6.43 -6.62 -6.76
CA ALA A 243 5.70 -7.89 -6.85
C ALA A 243 5.03 -8.23 -5.53
N TRP A 244 3.87 -8.88 -5.60
CA TRP A 244 3.13 -9.43 -4.47
C TRP A 244 2.79 -10.89 -4.76
N GLU A 245 2.89 -11.74 -3.74
CA GLU A 245 2.45 -13.13 -3.80
C GLU A 245 1.19 -13.32 -2.96
N PHE A 246 0.24 -14.07 -3.49
CA PHE A 246 -0.97 -14.50 -2.80
C PHE A 246 -1.35 -15.92 -3.26
N ALA A 247 -2.29 -16.56 -2.57
CA ALA A 247 -2.90 -17.80 -3.04
C ALA A 247 -4.41 -17.63 -2.99
N ALA A 248 -5.08 -17.88 -4.12
CA ALA A 248 -6.54 -17.84 -4.19
C ALA A 248 -7.13 -19.06 -3.47
N GLU A 249 -8.09 -18.85 -2.57
CA GLU A 249 -8.59 -19.93 -1.68
C GLU A 249 -9.57 -20.88 -2.38
N LYS A 250 -10.29 -20.41 -3.40
CA LYS A 250 -11.46 -21.09 -3.97
C LYS A 250 -11.44 -21.11 -5.50
N PRO A 251 -11.98 -22.18 -6.13
CA PRO A 251 -12.20 -22.21 -7.57
C PRO A 251 -13.07 -21.04 -8.05
N GLY A 252 -12.87 -20.61 -9.30
CA GLY A 252 -13.59 -19.49 -9.91
C GLY A 252 -12.66 -18.50 -10.61
N THR A 253 -12.76 -17.23 -10.25
CA THR A 253 -11.92 -16.15 -10.79
C THR A 253 -11.41 -15.28 -9.65
N ALA A 254 -10.08 -15.20 -9.52
CA ALA A 254 -9.40 -14.23 -8.67
C ALA A 254 -9.20 -12.94 -9.46
N SER A 255 -9.91 -11.87 -9.08
CA SER A 255 -9.72 -10.54 -9.64
C SER A 255 -8.88 -9.70 -8.67
N VAL A 256 -7.63 -9.45 -9.04
CA VAL A 256 -6.69 -8.65 -8.25
C VAL A 256 -6.68 -7.23 -8.77
N THR A 257 -6.99 -6.26 -7.89
CA THR A 257 -6.90 -4.83 -8.18
C THR A 257 -5.69 -4.25 -7.46
N ALA A 258 -4.87 -3.50 -8.19
CA ALA A 258 -3.78 -2.71 -7.66
C ALA A 258 -4.18 -1.22 -7.70
N THR A 259 -3.98 -0.50 -6.60
CA THR A 259 -4.35 0.91 -6.44
C THR A 259 -3.23 1.69 -5.73
N ASP A 260 -2.93 2.89 -6.22
CA ASP A 260 -2.20 3.93 -5.48
C ASP A 260 -3.08 5.19 -5.39
N GLU A 261 -2.98 5.93 -4.29
CA GLU A 261 -3.71 7.19 -4.03
C GLU A 261 -2.75 8.31 -3.55
N GLY A 262 -1.44 8.06 -3.56
CA GLY A 262 -0.38 8.91 -3.01
C GLY A 262 0.52 9.59 -4.05
N LEU A 263 0.35 9.28 -5.34
CA LEU A 263 1.10 9.92 -6.43
C LEU A 263 0.89 11.44 -6.45
N PRO A 264 1.92 12.26 -6.73
CA PRO A 264 1.81 13.72 -6.73
C PRO A 264 0.74 14.25 -7.70
N ALA A 265 0.06 15.34 -7.34
CA ALA A 265 -0.94 16.00 -8.18
C ALA A 265 -0.46 16.26 -9.63
N ILE A 266 -1.38 16.10 -10.58
CA ILE A 266 -1.17 16.33 -12.03
C ILE A 266 -1.85 17.59 -12.55
N GLY A 267 -2.51 18.36 -11.66
CA GLY A 267 -3.14 19.63 -11.98
C GLY A 267 -3.17 20.53 -10.76
N LEU A 268 -2.99 21.84 -10.98
CA LEU A 268 -2.99 22.84 -9.93
C LEU A 268 -4.41 23.17 -9.45
N GLN A 269 -4.53 23.49 -8.16
CA GLN A 269 -5.69 24.15 -7.57
C GLN A 269 -5.32 25.60 -7.23
N VAL A 270 -6.14 26.56 -7.64
CA VAL A 270 -5.90 27.99 -7.46
C VAL A 270 -7.02 28.66 -6.65
N LEU A 271 -6.62 29.53 -5.74
CA LEU A 271 -7.46 30.49 -5.05
C LEU A 271 -7.36 31.82 -5.81
N THR A 272 -8.50 32.34 -6.24
CA THR A 272 -8.58 33.64 -6.90
C THR A 272 -8.83 34.73 -5.86
N PRO A 273 -8.02 35.80 -5.78
CA PRO A 273 -8.23 36.90 -4.84
C PRO A 273 -9.47 37.72 -5.25
N LYS A 274 -10.18 38.28 -4.27
CA LYS A 274 -11.31 39.20 -4.52
C LYS A 274 -10.82 40.56 -5.03
N ASN A 275 -9.62 40.99 -4.62
CA ASN A 275 -8.90 42.12 -5.17
C ASN A 275 -7.94 41.67 -6.29
N PRO A 276 -8.14 42.08 -7.56
CA PRO A 276 -7.29 41.67 -8.67
C PRO A 276 -5.85 42.22 -8.60
N ALA A 277 -5.56 43.19 -7.73
CA ALA A 277 -4.21 43.70 -7.49
C ALA A 277 -3.33 42.74 -6.65
N ALA A 278 -3.92 41.70 -6.04
CA ALA A 278 -3.20 40.67 -5.30
C ALA A 278 -2.85 39.46 -6.18
N GLN A 279 -1.97 38.60 -5.66
CA GLN A 279 -1.59 37.34 -6.30
C GLN A 279 -2.71 36.29 -6.23
N ARG A 280 -2.79 35.47 -7.29
CA ARG A 280 -3.38 34.13 -7.19
C ARG A 280 -2.52 33.26 -6.28
N MET A 281 -3.16 32.41 -5.50
CA MET A 281 -2.48 31.48 -4.59
C MET A 281 -2.74 30.05 -5.03
N LEU A 282 -1.73 29.20 -5.04
CA LEU A 282 -1.86 27.79 -5.35
C LEU A 282 -1.96 27.00 -4.04
N LEU A 283 -2.88 26.03 -3.97
CA LEU A 283 -2.90 25.09 -2.85
C LEU A 283 -1.73 24.12 -2.98
N ALA A 284 -1.04 23.90 -1.86
CA ALA A 284 -0.08 22.83 -1.74
C ALA A 284 -0.72 21.47 -1.46
N GLY A 285 0.07 20.43 -1.68
CA GLY A 285 -0.42 19.06 -1.51
C GLY A 285 -1.41 18.67 -2.60
N GLY A 286 -2.23 17.67 -2.29
CA GLY A 286 -3.05 16.98 -3.27
C GLY A 286 -2.29 15.87 -3.98
N THR A 287 -2.98 14.75 -4.17
CA THR A 287 -2.48 13.56 -4.84
C THR A 287 -3.39 13.21 -6.01
N THR A 288 -2.98 12.23 -6.80
CA THR A 288 -3.82 11.57 -7.79
C THR A 288 -3.84 10.07 -7.53
N SER A 289 -4.88 9.40 -7.99
CA SER A 289 -5.02 7.95 -7.87
C SER A 289 -4.91 7.28 -9.23
N VAL A 290 -4.23 6.14 -9.25
CA VAL A 290 -4.21 5.21 -10.38
C VAL A 290 -4.59 3.83 -9.89
N LYS A 291 -5.27 3.07 -10.75
CA LYS A 291 -5.59 1.66 -10.50
C LYS A 291 -5.54 0.86 -11.78
N ASP A 292 -5.27 -0.43 -11.64
CA ASP A 292 -5.39 -1.44 -12.69
C ASP A 292 -5.82 -2.77 -12.08
N SER A 293 -6.43 -3.64 -12.88
CA SER A 293 -6.99 -4.91 -12.42
C SER A 293 -6.70 -6.04 -13.41
N ALA A 294 -6.29 -7.20 -12.89
CA ALA A 294 -6.12 -8.42 -13.67
C ALA A 294 -6.89 -9.59 -13.06
N ALA A 295 -7.40 -10.47 -13.92
CA ALA A 295 -8.12 -11.68 -13.56
C ALA A 295 -7.26 -12.93 -13.80
N ILE A 296 -7.36 -13.89 -12.89
CA ILE A 296 -6.73 -15.21 -12.96
C ILE A 296 -7.84 -16.25 -12.79
N THR A 297 -7.91 -17.25 -13.67
CA THR A 297 -8.84 -18.37 -13.53
C THR A 297 -8.29 -19.37 -12.52
N VAL A 298 -9.12 -19.78 -11.56
CA VAL A 298 -8.74 -20.67 -10.47
C VAL A 298 -9.51 -21.98 -10.61
N GLY A 299 -8.80 -23.09 -10.83
CA GLY A 299 -9.36 -24.44 -10.84
C GLY A 299 -9.46 -25.03 -9.43
N GLU A 300 -10.03 -26.24 -9.35
CA GLU A 300 -10.02 -27.07 -8.14
C GLU A 300 -8.61 -27.24 -7.58
N ALA A 301 -8.49 -27.28 -6.24
CA ALA A 301 -7.22 -27.59 -5.60
C ALA A 301 -6.79 -29.02 -5.97
N THR A 302 -5.51 -29.23 -6.23
CA THR A 302 -4.93 -30.57 -6.42
C THR A 302 -4.76 -31.28 -5.08
N GLY A 303 -4.74 -32.60 -5.10
CA GLY A 303 -4.34 -33.45 -3.98
C GLY A 303 -3.11 -34.27 -4.33
N GLY A 304 -2.90 -35.35 -3.60
CA GLY A 304 -1.81 -36.30 -3.85
C GLY A 304 -2.05 -37.66 -3.20
N VAL A 305 -1.12 -38.60 -3.37
CA VAL A 305 -1.09 -39.86 -2.62
C VAL A 305 0.33 -40.21 -2.18
N THR A 306 0.47 -40.56 -0.91
CA THR A 306 1.68 -41.17 -0.34
C THR A 306 1.47 -42.67 -0.21
N ILE A 307 2.27 -43.44 -0.93
CA ILE A 307 2.34 -44.89 -0.88
C ILE A 307 3.42 -45.27 0.14
N ARG A 308 3.11 -46.22 1.03
CA ARG A 308 4.07 -46.79 2.00
C ARG A 308 4.10 -48.30 1.83
N LYS A 309 5.10 -48.85 1.14
CA LYS A 309 5.22 -50.30 0.92
C LYS A 309 6.08 -50.96 2.00
N LYS A 310 5.56 -52.07 2.49
CA LYS A 310 6.22 -52.96 3.46
C LYS A 310 6.06 -54.43 3.04
N ASP A 311 6.77 -55.31 3.73
CA ASP A 311 6.51 -56.75 3.77
C ASP A 311 5.47 -57.08 4.89
N PRO A 312 4.93 -58.32 4.95
CA PRO A 312 4.02 -58.75 6.01
C PRO A 312 4.58 -58.62 7.44
N GLU A 313 5.90 -58.70 7.59
CA GLU A 313 6.65 -58.56 8.84
C GLU A 313 6.78 -57.09 9.31
N GLY A 314 6.48 -56.13 8.43
CA GLY A 314 6.48 -54.69 8.70
C GLY A 314 7.74 -53.94 8.28
N THR A 315 8.73 -54.62 7.70
CA THR A 315 9.94 -54.05 7.07
C THR A 315 9.55 -53.21 5.86
N ARG A 316 10.22 -52.07 5.65
CA ARG A 316 10.00 -51.19 4.50
C ARG A 316 10.62 -51.81 3.24
N LEU A 317 9.90 -51.78 2.12
CA LEU A 317 10.39 -52.32 0.83
C LEU A 317 10.81 -51.18 -0.10
N VAL A 318 12.11 -51.16 -0.41
CA VAL A 318 12.76 -50.20 -1.32
C VAL A 318 12.68 -50.70 -2.76
N GLY A 319 12.49 -49.81 -3.73
CA GLY A 319 12.53 -50.13 -5.15
C GLY A 319 11.28 -50.80 -5.72
N ALA A 320 10.22 -50.97 -4.93
CA ALA A 320 8.92 -51.46 -5.39
C ALA A 320 8.29 -50.45 -6.35
N ALA A 321 7.92 -50.89 -7.55
CA ALA A 321 7.51 -50.05 -8.67
C ALA A 321 5.99 -50.01 -8.84
N PHE A 322 5.42 -48.81 -8.88
CA PHE A 322 3.98 -48.58 -8.99
C PHE A 322 3.64 -47.73 -10.22
N GLN A 323 2.48 -48.00 -10.80
CA GLN A 323 1.77 -47.16 -11.76
C GLN A 323 0.51 -46.61 -11.10
N LEU A 324 0.23 -45.32 -11.30
CA LEU A 324 -1.05 -44.71 -10.99
C LEU A 324 -1.81 -44.47 -12.29
N LEU A 325 -3.05 -44.91 -12.35
CA LEU A 325 -3.91 -44.86 -13.54
C LEU A 325 -5.17 -44.06 -13.24
N ASP A 326 -5.66 -43.29 -14.22
CA ASP A 326 -6.94 -42.58 -14.12
C ASP A 326 -8.15 -43.53 -14.30
N SER A 327 -9.36 -42.97 -14.25
CA SER A 327 -10.61 -43.70 -14.43
C SER A 327 -10.74 -44.42 -15.78
N ASP A 328 -10.01 -43.96 -16.79
CA ASP A 328 -10.03 -44.52 -18.15
C ASP A 328 -8.93 -45.59 -18.33
N GLY A 329 -8.20 -45.91 -17.25
CA GLY A 329 -7.13 -46.91 -17.23
C GLY A 329 -5.81 -46.40 -17.84
N LYS A 330 -5.67 -45.10 -18.12
CA LYS A 330 -4.45 -44.51 -18.65
C LYS A 330 -3.50 -44.17 -17.51
N GLN A 331 -2.22 -44.50 -17.69
CA GLN A 331 -1.18 -44.17 -16.70
C GLN A 331 -0.99 -42.65 -16.64
N VAL A 332 -1.19 -42.08 -15.44
CA VAL A 332 -0.96 -40.65 -15.14
C VAL A 332 0.36 -40.42 -14.42
N ALA A 333 0.83 -41.39 -13.62
CA ALA A 333 2.13 -41.33 -12.95
C ALA A 333 2.72 -42.74 -12.81
N ALA A 334 4.03 -42.83 -12.59
CA ALA A 334 4.71 -44.05 -12.19
C ALA A 334 5.97 -43.71 -11.38
N GLY A 335 6.38 -44.61 -10.50
CA GLY A 335 7.54 -44.38 -9.63
C GLY A 335 7.98 -45.63 -8.90
N LYS A 336 9.01 -45.51 -8.06
CA LYS A 336 9.50 -46.57 -7.18
C LYS A 336 9.58 -46.07 -5.74
N THR A 337 9.41 -46.97 -4.78
CA THR A 337 9.64 -46.64 -3.37
C THR A 337 11.10 -46.31 -3.09
N ASP A 338 11.30 -45.28 -2.29
CA ASP A 338 12.59 -44.78 -1.80
C ASP A 338 13.19 -45.67 -0.70
N GLU A 339 14.32 -45.25 -0.12
CA GLU A 339 15.01 -45.91 0.99
C GLU A 339 14.16 -46.02 2.28
N HIS A 340 13.06 -45.27 2.37
CA HIS A 340 12.08 -45.35 3.45
C HIS A 340 10.87 -46.22 3.09
N GLY A 341 10.86 -46.87 1.92
CA GLY A 341 9.72 -47.63 1.42
C GLY A 341 8.54 -46.74 1.03
N SER A 342 8.80 -45.48 0.69
CA SER A 342 7.79 -44.47 0.40
C SER A 342 7.86 -43.98 -1.05
N LEU A 343 6.70 -43.66 -1.63
CA LEU A 343 6.57 -43.05 -2.96
C LEU A 343 5.43 -42.04 -2.89
N VAL A 344 5.63 -40.84 -3.44
CA VAL A 344 4.65 -39.76 -3.42
C VAL A 344 4.29 -39.36 -4.84
N PHE A 345 2.99 -39.17 -5.10
CA PHE A 345 2.47 -38.53 -6.30
C PHE A 345 1.64 -37.31 -5.88
N ASP A 346 2.13 -36.11 -6.12
CA ASP A 346 1.46 -34.84 -5.80
C ASP A 346 0.87 -34.17 -7.06
N GLU A 347 0.22 -33.03 -6.88
CA GLU A 347 -0.40 -32.21 -7.94
C GLU A 347 -1.48 -32.95 -8.77
N LEU A 348 -2.09 -33.99 -8.19
CA LEU A 348 -3.13 -34.79 -8.83
C LEU A 348 -4.49 -34.09 -8.77
N PRO A 349 -5.26 -34.01 -9.89
CA PRO A 349 -6.66 -33.63 -9.84
C PRO A 349 -7.48 -34.51 -8.90
N ALA A 350 -8.48 -33.93 -8.23
CA ALA A 350 -9.41 -34.69 -7.40
C ALA A 350 -10.19 -35.71 -8.25
N GLY A 351 -10.31 -36.96 -7.77
CA GLY A 351 -10.88 -38.05 -8.54
C GLY A 351 -10.52 -39.43 -7.99
N THR A 352 -10.97 -40.46 -8.71
CA THR A 352 -10.68 -41.87 -8.40
C THR A 352 -9.63 -42.41 -9.34
N TYR A 353 -8.61 -43.07 -8.78
CA TYR A 353 -7.46 -43.61 -9.49
C TYR A 353 -7.26 -45.09 -9.11
N TRP A 354 -6.51 -45.80 -9.94
CA TRP A 354 -6.10 -47.18 -9.69
C TRP A 354 -4.58 -47.22 -9.49
N LEU A 355 -4.15 -47.79 -8.35
CA LEU A 355 -2.75 -47.99 -8.01
C LEU A 355 -2.36 -49.44 -8.29
N ARG A 356 -1.48 -49.65 -9.27
CA ARG A 356 -1.01 -50.96 -9.71
C ARG A 356 0.45 -51.16 -9.33
N GLU A 357 0.76 -52.22 -8.58
CA GLU A 357 2.15 -52.65 -8.41
C GLU A 357 2.62 -53.39 -9.67
N THR A 358 3.82 -53.08 -10.14
CA THR A 358 4.44 -53.65 -11.35
C THR A 358 5.76 -54.39 -11.04
N SER A 359 6.34 -54.13 -9.87
CA SER A 359 7.45 -54.89 -9.30
C SER A 359 7.41 -54.70 -7.78
N SER A 360 7.55 -55.77 -7.00
CA SER A 360 7.61 -55.70 -5.54
C SER A 360 8.96 -55.19 -5.00
N GLY A 361 9.95 -54.98 -5.88
CA GLY A 361 11.32 -54.64 -5.50
C GLY A 361 12.12 -55.80 -4.88
N SER A 362 11.50 -56.97 -4.70
CA SER A 362 12.06 -58.12 -3.97
C SER A 362 11.91 -59.42 -4.77
N PRO A 363 12.89 -60.33 -4.75
CA PRO A 363 12.78 -61.64 -5.40
C PRO A 363 11.88 -62.64 -4.63
N VAL A 364 11.40 -62.29 -3.43
CA VAL A 364 10.62 -63.19 -2.53
C VAL A 364 9.25 -62.64 -2.14
N HIS A 365 8.81 -61.53 -2.73
CA HIS A 365 7.47 -60.98 -2.50
C HIS A 365 6.72 -60.84 -3.83
N ASP A 366 5.48 -61.32 -3.85
CA ASP A 366 4.58 -61.15 -4.99
C ASP A 366 4.09 -59.70 -5.14
N LEU A 367 3.49 -59.41 -6.29
CA LEU A 367 2.78 -58.16 -6.54
C LEU A 367 1.46 -58.15 -5.77
N VAL A 368 1.11 -56.99 -5.23
CA VAL A 368 -0.17 -56.80 -4.54
C VAL A 368 -1.29 -56.44 -5.51
N PRO A 369 -2.56 -56.79 -5.22
CA PRO A 369 -3.70 -56.45 -6.09
C PRO A 369 -3.83 -54.94 -6.34
N GLU A 370 -4.37 -54.58 -7.50
CA GLU A 370 -4.63 -53.19 -7.87
C GLU A 370 -5.61 -52.53 -6.88
N GLN A 371 -5.30 -51.31 -6.41
CA GLN A 371 -6.03 -50.65 -5.33
C GLN A 371 -6.71 -49.37 -5.82
N THR A 372 -7.98 -49.18 -5.47
CA THR A 372 -8.71 -47.93 -5.75
C THR A 372 -8.31 -46.84 -4.75
N ILE A 373 -7.83 -45.70 -5.23
CA ILE A 373 -7.44 -44.53 -4.43
C ILE A 373 -8.33 -43.34 -4.79
N THR A 374 -8.93 -42.69 -3.77
CA THR A 374 -9.71 -41.46 -3.97
C THR A 374 -8.91 -40.24 -3.53
N ILE A 375 -8.52 -39.39 -4.47
CA ILE A 375 -7.86 -38.10 -4.23
C ILE A 375 -8.93 -37.05 -3.98
N THR A 376 -8.85 -36.35 -2.84
CA THR A 376 -9.69 -35.16 -2.60
C THR A 376 -8.86 -33.90 -2.85
N ALA A 377 -9.49 -32.87 -3.41
CA ALA A 377 -8.91 -31.55 -3.56
C ALA A 377 -8.27 -31.05 -2.25
N GLY A 378 -7.03 -30.57 -2.32
CA GLY A 378 -6.28 -30.05 -1.17
C GLY A 378 -5.85 -31.09 -0.13
N ARG A 379 -5.94 -32.41 -0.41
CA ARG A 379 -5.54 -33.47 0.52
C ARG A 379 -4.65 -34.54 -0.13
N THR A 380 -3.60 -34.94 0.57
CA THR A 380 -2.81 -36.12 0.25
C THR A 380 -3.43 -37.36 0.91
N ALA A 381 -3.84 -38.34 0.11
CA ALA A 381 -4.27 -39.65 0.58
C ALA A 381 -3.07 -40.50 1.03
N GLU A 382 -3.27 -41.50 1.88
CA GLU A 382 -2.26 -42.53 2.15
C GLU A 382 -2.72 -43.89 1.64
N ALA A 383 -1.82 -44.60 0.96
CA ALA A 383 -1.99 -45.98 0.54
C ALA A 383 -0.95 -46.86 1.24
N ASN A 384 -1.40 -47.97 1.82
CA ASN A 384 -0.53 -48.96 2.47
C ASN A 384 -0.77 -50.31 1.78
N PRO A 385 0.01 -50.68 0.74
CA PRO A 385 -0.38 -51.78 -0.14
C PRO A 385 -0.18 -53.20 0.44
N LEU A 386 -0.27 -53.37 1.75
CA LEU A 386 -0.04 -54.63 2.45
C LEU A 386 -1.21 -55.62 2.33
N ASP A 387 -1.24 -56.44 1.28
CA ASP A 387 -1.80 -57.81 1.36
C ASP A 387 -1.34 -58.74 0.20
N PRO A 388 -0.32 -59.60 0.42
CA PRO A 388 -0.16 -60.84 -0.33
C PRO A 388 -0.98 -61.94 0.35
N GLY A 389 -2.17 -62.22 -0.19
CA GLY A 389 -3.13 -63.15 0.40
C GLY A 389 -2.55 -64.55 0.64
N ARG A 390 -2.89 -65.15 1.79
CA ARG A 390 -2.46 -66.52 2.16
C ARG A 390 -2.87 -67.53 1.08
N PRO A 391 -1.98 -68.46 0.67
CA PRO A 391 -2.36 -69.56 -0.21
C PRO A 391 -3.42 -70.46 0.41
N VAL A 392 -4.40 -70.86 -0.41
CA VAL A 392 -5.38 -71.90 -0.08
C VAL A 392 -4.65 -73.25 -0.01
N GLN A 393 -4.83 -74.01 1.07
CA GLN A 393 -4.51 -75.43 1.11
C GLN A 393 -5.80 -76.26 0.99
N GLU A 394 -6.03 -76.81 -0.19
CA GLU A 394 -6.86 -78.01 -0.35
C GLU A 394 -5.99 -79.24 0.01
N GLY A 395 -6.50 -80.15 0.85
CA GLY A 395 -5.90 -81.48 1.09
C GLY A 395 -6.40 -82.51 0.06
N PRO A 396 -6.42 -83.83 0.36
CA PRO A 396 -6.08 -84.56 1.59
C PRO A 396 -4.91 -85.57 1.28
N PRO A 397 -4.87 -86.90 1.55
CA PRO A 397 -5.66 -87.78 2.43
C PRO A 397 -4.93 -88.94 3.20
N VAL A 398 -5.72 -89.59 4.07
CA VAL A 398 -5.62 -90.95 4.67
C VAL A 398 -4.71 -91.22 5.90
N GLY A 399 -5.39 -91.57 7.00
CA GLY A 399 -5.00 -92.60 8.00
C GLY A 399 -4.72 -92.06 9.42
N GLU A 400 -5.24 -92.63 10.52
CA GLU A 400 -6.29 -93.66 10.73
C GLU A 400 -6.67 -93.65 12.24
N GLU A 401 -7.97 -93.70 12.59
CA GLU A 401 -8.57 -94.06 13.92
C GLU A 401 -8.13 -93.26 15.21
N ASP A 402 -8.87 -93.14 16.33
CA ASP A 402 -10.18 -93.67 16.74
C ASP A 402 -10.89 -92.82 17.85
N ARG A 403 -12.21 -93.02 17.97
CA ARG A 403 -13.11 -92.97 19.16
C ARG A 403 -13.28 -91.77 20.14
N GLN A 404 -14.58 -91.49 20.33
CA GLN A 404 -15.33 -91.14 21.57
C GLN A 404 -15.17 -89.71 22.17
N ALA A 405 -16.21 -88.88 22.41
CA ALA A 405 -17.64 -89.01 22.78
C ALA A 405 -17.99 -88.88 24.29
N HIS A 406 -18.08 -87.63 24.77
CA HIS A 406 -19.00 -87.19 25.85
C HIS A 406 -19.25 -85.68 25.67
N ARG A 407 -20.46 -85.11 25.53
CA ARG A 407 -21.72 -85.13 26.33
C ARG A 407 -21.61 -84.48 27.73
N GLN A 408 -22.49 -83.49 27.94
CA GLN A 408 -23.04 -82.91 29.18
C GLN A 408 -22.49 -81.56 29.72
N ASP A 409 -23.24 -80.50 29.37
CA ASP A 409 -23.73 -79.40 30.25
C ASP A 409 -24.86 -79.97 31.18
N PRO A 410 -25.43 -79.31 32.24
CA PRO A 410 -25.18 -77.99 32.85
C PRO A 410 -25.15 -77.95 34.42
N ALA A 411 -25.14 -76.72 34.96
CA ALA A 411 -25.95 -76.24 36.11
C ALA A 411 -25.25 -75.90 37.46
N GLY A 412 -25.70 -74.80 38.08
CA GLY A 412 -25.26 -74.37 39.42
C GLY A 412 -25.61 -72.91 39.79
N ARG A 413 -26.90 -72.58 40.01
CA ARG A 413 -27.35 -71.30 40.62
C ARG A 413 -27.47 -71.42 42.16
N HIS A 414 -27.73 -70.28 42.82
CA HIS A 414 -28.09 -70.08 44.25
C HIS A 414 -26.88 -69.92 45.21
N HIS A 415 -26.88 -69.07 46.26
CA HIS A 415 -27.88 -68.09 46.74
C HIS A 415 -27.29 -66.91 47.58
N ARG A 416 -27.98 -65.76 47.47
CA ARG A 416 -28.07 -64.53 48.30
C ARG A 416 -27.49 -64.43 49.76
N HIS A 417 -26.72 -63.34 49.99
CA HIS A 417 -26.82 -62.32 51.09
C HIS A 417 -26.59 -62.68 52.59
N PRO A 418 -26.55 -61.71 53.56
CA PRO A 418 -26.50 -60.22 53.49
C PRO A 418 -25.49 -59.53 54.49
N ARG A 419 -25.59 -58.17 54.59
CA ARG A 419 -25.13 -57.21 55.66
C ARG A 419 -23.78 -56.48 55.40
N ARG A 420 -23.57 -55.23 55.86
CA ARG A 420 -24.43 -54.05 56.19
C ARG A 420 -23.50 -52.86 56.57
N ARG A 421 -23.72 -51.63 56.05
CA ARG A 421 -23.30 -50.33 56.66
C ARG A 421 -21.76 -50.08 56.86
N ASP A 422 -21.21 -48.86 57.01
CA ASP A 422 -21.73 -47.47 57.11
C ASP A 422 -20.71 -46.48 56.48
N GLY A 423 -21.21 -45.33 55.98
CA GLY A 423 -20.49 -44.03 55.85
C GLY A 423 -19.25 -43.90 54.94
N GLN A 424 -18.65 -42.71 54.76
CA GLN A 424 -19.14 -41.31 54.74
C GLN A 424 -17.97 -40.38 54.31
N ASP A 425 -18.22 -39.35 53.48
CA ASP A 425 -17.29 -38.25 53.08
C ASP A 425 -15.97 -38.68 52.35
N ARG A 426 -15.43 -37.97 51.35
CA ARG A 426 -15.64 -36.60 50.82
C ARG A 426 -15.64 -36.60 49.29
#